data_AF-A0A8K0WLI8-F1
#
_entry.id   AF-A0A8K0WLI8-F1
#
_cell.length_a   1.000
_cell.length_b   1.000
_cell.length_c   1.000
_cell.angle_alpha   90.00
_cell.angle_beta   90.00
_cell.angle_gamma   90.00
#
_symmetry.space_group_name_H-M   'P 1'
#
loop_
_entity.id
_entity.type
_entity.pdbx_description
1 polymer ?
#
loop_
_entity_poly.entity_id
_entity_poly.type
_entity_poly.pdbx_seq_one_letter_code
_entity_poly.pdbx_strand_id
1 'polypeptide(L)'
;MRDHGFSLDETEDTRNNADAWLETSHLSAQLPHDQLTDRHGPPPAKRRRKARPPKERTTECLDLTKANNNFNDQETRQIERLVTALRKKKKIVVIAGAGISVSAGIPDFRSSTGLFATARTQHKLKASGEQLFDASLYNHNDTTESFHTMIREIAKITENAKPTPFHHFLASLAQEGRLMRLYSQNIDCIDTKMKPLSTNIPLNIKGPWPATIQLHGSLQNMVCTLCGTLKPFEAELFVGPETPLCKDCELEDEKQTALGKRGRGIGRLRPRLVLYNEYNPDQDAIGKVSVADLRTRPDAVIVVGTSLSPRVPGTRRLVKELCQATRSRNNGFTAWINIDSEPKGAQFKDCWDLVVRAKCDDIARLVALPPWDCNIDDDYLVSKDSDSNVNTFCSTQQA
;
A
#
# COMPACT_ATOMS: atom_id res chain seq x y z
N MET A 1 -18.74 66.55 19.04
CA MET A 1 -19.72 67.04 18.04
C MET A 1 -20.25 65.84 17.28
N ARG A 2 -21.51 65.46 17.59
CA ARG A 2 -22.43 64.48 16.93
C ARG A 2 -21.94 63.02 16.86
N ASP A 3 -22.40 62.05 17.65
CA ASP A 3 -23.72 61.58 18.15
C ASP A 3 -24.37 60.45 17.33
N HIS A 4 -25.03 59.56 18.10
CA HIS A 4 -25.79 58.34 17.81
C HIS A 4 -24.94 57.06 17.73
N GLY A 5 -24.88 56.13 18.70
CA GLY A 5 -25.71 55.87 19.88
C GLY A 5 -26.56 54.62 19.68
N PHE A 6 -26.26 53.50 20.37
CA PHE A 6 -27.27 52.56 20.86
C PHE A 6 -26.70 51.66 21.97
N SER A 7 -27.56 51.41 22.95
CA SER A 7 -27.34 50.95 24.32
C SER A 7 -27.48 49.44 24.50
N LEU A 8 -26.81 48.92 25.54
CA LEU A 8 -27.05 47.65 26.23
C LEU A 8 -28.44 47.66 26.92
N ASP A 9 -29.13 46.52 27.06
CA ASP A 9 -29.17 45.74 28.33
C ASP A 9 -30.07 44.48 28.32
N GLU A 10 -29.71 43.52 29.20
CA GLU A 10 -30.51 42.56 30.00
C GLU A 10 -31.53 41.57 29.34
N THR A 11 -31.33 40.25 29.35
CA THR A 11 -31.51 39.17 30.37
C THR A 11 -32.94 38.66 30.63
N GLU A 12 -33.01 37.33 30.82
CA GLU A 12 -34.06 36.47 31.43
C GLU A 12 -35.08 35.73 30.54
N ASP A 13 -34.80 34.43 30.39
CA ASP A 13 -35.57 33.25 30.85
C ASP A 13 -37.10 33.20 30.64
N THR A 14 -37.60 32.13 30.01
CA THR A 14 -38.80 31.39 30.44
C THR A 14 -39.04 30.11 29.63
N ARG A 15 -39.50 29.10 30.37
CA ARG A 15 -39.87 27.73 29.98
C ARG A 15 -41.26 27.63 29.34
N ASN A 16 -41.47 26.51 28.64
CA ASN A 16 -42.74 25.78 28.41
C ASN A 16 -43.91 26.52 27.72
N ASN A 17 -44.41 25.95 26.62
CA ASN A 17 -45.74 25.33 26.68
C ASN A 17 -46.00 24.36 25.53
N ALA A 18 -46.59 23.22 25.90
CA ALA A 18 -47.29 22.30 25.03
C ALA A 18 -48.74 22.76 24.83
N ASP A 19 -49.46 22.01 24.00
CA ASP A 19 -50.93 21.97 23.88
C ASP A 19 -51.63 23.07 23.06
N ALA A 20 -51.81 22.74 21.77
CA ALA A 20 -53.01 23.02 21.00
C ALA A 20 -53.07 21.87 19.97
N TRP A 21 -54.12 21.07 19.80
CA TRP A 21 -55.51 21.43 19.54
C TRP A 21 -56.41 20.23 19.86
N LEU A 22 -57.52 20.48 20.55
CA LEU A 22 -58.67 19.59 20.68
C LEU A 22 -59.86 20.20 19.92
N GLU A 23 -60.75 19.30 19.49
CA GLU A 23 -62.14 19.50 19.03
C GLU A 23 -62.38 19.88 17.56
N THR A 24 -62.81 18.89 16.78
CA THR A 24 -64.18 18.90 16.23
C THR A 24 -64.63 17.46 15.93
N SER A 25 -65.91 17.26 16.17
CA SER A 25 -66.58 15.99 16.45
C SER A 25 -67.33 15.40 15.24
N HIS A 26 -67.39 14.07 15.23
CA HIS A 26 -68.48 13.20 14.73
C HIS A 26 -68.96 13.31 13.27
N LEU A 27 -68.69 12.25 12.48
CA LEU A 27 -69.77 11.50 11.82
C LEU A 27 -69.38 10.02 11.65
N SER A 28 -70.28 9.16 12.11
CA SER A 28 -70.18 7.70 12.23
C SER A 28 -70.45 6.95 10.94
N ALA A 29 -69.65 5.93 10.64
CA ALA A 29 -70.05 4.80 9.80
C ALA A 29 -69.51 3.49 10.43
N GLN A 30 -70.45 2.63 10.83
CA GLN A 30 -70.24 1.38 11.54
C GLN A 30 -69.64 0.31 10.60
N LEU A 31 -68.61 -0.39 11.06
CA LEU A 31 -68.11 -1.63 10.46
C LEU A 31 -68.40 -2.81 11.40
N PRO A 32 -68.77 -4.00 10.91
CA PRO A 32 -69.19 -5.10 11.76
C PRO A 32 -68.00 -5.72 12.51
N HIS A 33 -68.24 -5.93 13.79
CA HIS A 33 -67.46 -6.76 14.68
C HIS A 33 -67.62 -8.22 14.25
N ASP A 34 -66.55 -8.89 13.83
CA ASP A 34 -66.47 -10.33 14.10
C ASP A 34 -65.02 -10.86 14.15
N GLN A 35 -64.78 -11.64 15.21
CA GLN A 35 -63.71 -12.63 15.43
C GLN A 35 -62.29 -12.14 15.73
N LEU A 36 -62.09 -11.89 17.04
CA LEU A 36 -60.82 -12.04 17.75
C LEU A 36 -60.18 -13.39 17.41
N THR A 37 -59.11 -13.37 16.62
CA THR A 37 -58.13 -14.47 16.57
C THR A 37 -56.87 -14.01 17.29
N ASP A 38 -56.64 -14.67 18.43
CA ASP A 38 -55.44 -14.59 19.24
C ASP A 38 -54.18 -14.73 18.38
N ARG A 39 -53.35 -13.70 18.34
CA ARG A 39 -52.01 -13.72 17.71
C ARG A 39 -50.94 -13.34 18.73
N HIS A 40 -50.95 -13.97 19.89
CA HIS A 40 -49.76 -14.05 20.75
C HIS A 40 -48.93 -15.32 20.43
N GLY A 41 -48.40 -15.38 19.20
CA GLY A 41 -47.31 -16.29 18.85
C GLY A 41 -45.97 -15.57 18.92
N PRO A 42 -44.90 -16.18 19.47
CA PRO A 42 -43.57 -15.57 19.43
C PRO A 42 -43.13 -15.33 17.97
N PRO A 43 -42.34 -14.29 17.68
CA PRO A 43 -41.88 -14.01 16.32
C PRO A 43 -41.18 -15.24 15.72
N PRO A 44 -41.36 -15.53 14.42
CA PRO A 44 -40.71 -16.67 13.79
C PRO A 44 -39.19 -16.57 13.98
N ALA A 45 -38.59 -17.61 14.56
CA ALA A 45 -37.17 -17.66 14.82
C ALA A 45 -36.39 -17.37 13.54
N LYS A 46 -35.47 -16.39 13.59
CA LYS A 46 -34.55 -16.09 12.49
C LYS A 46 -33.89 -17.40 12.05
N ARG A 47 -34.18 -17.88 10.84
CA ARG A 47 -33.53 -19.05 10.23
C ARG A 47 -32.02 -18.81 10.31
N ARG A 48 -31.36 -19.44 11.29
CA ARG A 48 -29.92 -19.45 11.44
C ARG A 48 -29.37 -20.11 10.18
N ARG A 49 -28.82 -19.32 9.25
CA ARG A 49 -28.11 -19.84 8.07
C ARG A 49 -27.13 -20.89 8.60
N LYS A 50 -27.36 -22.17 8.28
CA LYS A 50 -26.39 -23.23 8.59
C LYS A 50 -25.06 -22.76 8.01
N ALA A 51 -24.05 -22.59 8.87
CA ALA A 51 -22.71 -22.28 8.41
C ALA A 51 -22.31 -23.41 7.44
N ARG A 52 -22.12 -23.08 6.16
CA ARG A 52 -21.54 -24.07 5.24
C ARG A 52 -20.19 -24.47 5.83
N PRO A 53 -19.86 -25.76 5.86
CA PRO A 53 -18.52 -26.18 6.28
C PRO A 53 -17.49 -25.39 5.44
N PRO A 54 -16.38 -24.93 6.04
CA PRO A 54 -15.35 -24.23 5.28
C PRO A 54 -14.97 -25.09 4.09
N LYS A 55 -15.10 -24.55 2.87
CA LYS A 55 -14.63 -25.25 1.67
C LYS A 55 -13.13 -25.49 1.87
N GLU A 56 -12.69 -26.73 1.73
CA GLU A 56 -11.27 -27.07 1.77
C GLU A 56 -10.57 -26.22 0.69
N ARG A 57 -9.66 -25.35 1.13
CA ARG A 57 -9.00 -24.38 0.25
C ARG A 57 -7.71 -24.99 -0.27
N THR A 58 -7.73 -25.44 -1.51
CA THR A 58 -6.53 -25.87 -2.23
C THR A 58 -5.88 -24.70 -2.95
N THR A 59 -4.55 -24.67 -2.95
CA THR A 59 -3.79 -23.73 -3.78
C THR A 59 -3.85 -24.18 -5.23
N GLU A 60 -4.29 -23.30 -6.12
CA GLU A 60 -4.24 -23.51 -7.56
C GLU A 60 -2.99 -22.84 -8.15
N CYS A 61 -2.41 -23.43 -9.19
CA CYS A 61 -1.27 -22.86 -9.92
C CYS A 61 -1.69 -22.52 -11.35
N LEU A 62 -1.27 -21.35 -11.81
CA LEU A 62 -1.52 -20.82 -13.15
C LEU A 62 -0.21 -20.30 -13.75
N ASP A 63 0.11 -20.69 -14.98
CA ASP A 63 1.30 -20.22 -15.69
C ASP A 63 0.92 -19.47 -16.96
N LEU A 64 1.13 -18.15 -16.94
CA LEU A 64 0.84 -17.24 -18.05
C LEU A 64 2.07 -16.94 -18.91
N THR A 65 3.20 -17.61 -18.69
CA THR A 65 4.42 -17.41 -19.48
C THR A 65 4.45 -18.24 -20.77
N LYS A 66 3.40 -19.03 -21.03
CA LYS A 66 3.31 -19.93 -22.18
C LYS A 66 3.20 -19.14 -23.49
N ALA A 67 4.07 -19.45 -24.45
CA ALA A 67 4.21 -18.69 -25.70
C ALA A 67 2.98 -18.70 -26.63
N ASN A 68 2.12 -19.73 -26.55
CA ASN A 68 1.05 -19.94 -27.55
C ASN A 68 -0.33 -19.40 -27.13
N ASN A 69 -0.48 -18.77 -25.95
CA ASN A 69 -1.78 -18.31 -25.41
C ASN A 69 -2.92 -19.35 -25.43
N ASN A 70 -2.58 -20.63 -25.58
CA ASN A 70 -3.54 -21.72 -25.64
C ASN A 70 -3.77 -22.24 -24.22
N PHE A 71 -4.71 -21.61 -23.52
CA PHE A 71 -5.09 -21.97 -22.15
C PHE A 71 -6.18 -23.03 -22.18
N ASN A 72 -6.04 -24.07 -21.37
CA ASN A 72 -7.12 -25.04 -21.20
C ASN A 72 -8.28 -24.45 -20.37
N ASP A 73 -9.40 -25.17 -20.29
CA ASP A 73 -10.59 -24.71 -19.55
C ASP A 73 -10.31 -24.42 -18.07
N GLN A 74 -9.39 -25.16 -17.44
CA GLN A 74 -9.01 -24.94 -16.05
C GLN A 74 -8.22 -23.63 -15.89
N GLU A 75 -7.25 -23.39 -16.76
CA GLU A 75 -6.44 -22.17 -16.77
C GLU A 75 -7.29 -20.94 -17.08
N THR A 76 -8.24 -21.07 -18.00
CA THR A 76 -9.22 -20.02 -18.31
C THR A 76 -10.05 -19.66 -17.08
N ARG A 77 -10.56 -20.66 -16.33
CA ARG A 77 -11.27 -20.41 -15.05
C ARG A 77 -10.37 -19.75 -14.00
N GLN A 78 -9.10 -20.12 -13.92
CA GLN A 78 -8.14 -19.51 -12.99
C GLN A 78 -7.85 -18.04 -13.36
N ILE A 79 -7.70 -17.75 -14.66
CA ILE A 79 -7.56 -16.40 -15.21
C ILE A 79 -8.79 -15.55 -14.87
N GLU A 80 -9.99 -16.05 -15.15
CA GLU A 80 -11.26 -15.37 -14.84
C GLU A 80 -11.40 -15.10 -13.35
N ARG A 81 -11.01 -16.06 -12.51
CA ARG A 81 -11.02 -15.92 -11.04
C ARG A 81 -10.07 -14.82 -10.58
N LEU A 82 -8.85 -14.77 -11.12
CA LEU A 82 -7.87 -13.71 -10.83
C LEU A 82 -8.40 -12.34 -11.25
N VAL A 83 -8.83 -12.20 -12.52
CA VAL A 83 -9.34 -10.95 -13.06
C VAL A 83 -10.58 -10.49 -12.30
N THR A 84 -11.51 -11.40 -12.01
CA THR A 84 -12.71 -11.09 -11.21
C THR A 84 -12.34 -10.61 -9.82
N ALA A 85 -11.36 -11.21 -9.16
CA ALA A 85 -10.88 -10.73 -7.87
C ALA A 85 -10.31 -9.31 -7.98
N LEU A 86 -9.42 -9.07 -8.95
CA LEU A 86 -8.80 -7.76 -9.15
C LEU A 86 -9.80 -6.68 -9.61
N ARG A 87 -10.90 -7.04 -10.29
CA ARG A 87 -11.95 -6.10 -10.73
C ARG A 87 -13.11 -5.90 -9.75
N LYS A 88 -13.39 -6.83 -8.83
CA LYS A 88 -14.59 -6.74 -7.96
C LYS A 88 -14.29 -6.56 -6.45
N LYS A 89 -13.09 -6.87 -5.97
CA LYS A 89 -12.73 -6.79 -4.54
C LYS A 89 -12.53 -5.35 -4.09
N LYS A 90 -13.03 -4.97 -2.91
CA LYS A 90 -13.10 -3.56 -2.46
C LYS A 90 -12.08 -3.19 -1.39
N LYS A 91 -11.39 -4.18 -0.82
CA LYS A 91 -10.48 -4.05 0.31
C LYS A 91 -9.20 -4.82 0.00
N ILE A 92 -8.51 -4.39 -1.05
CA ILE A 92 -7.33 -5.05 -1.59
C ILE A 92 -6.10 -4.55 -0.85
N VAL A 93 -5.33 -5.47 -0.29
CA VAL A 93 -3.97 -5.19 0.19
C VAL A 93 -2.98 -5.78 -0.79
N VAL A 94 -2.03 -4.97 -1.23
CA VAL A 94 -0.94 -5.38 -2.12
C VAL A 94 0.38 -5.29 -1.36
N ILE A 95 1.19 -6.35 -1.44
CA ILE A 95 2.58 -6.35 -0.97
C ILE A 95 3.46 -6.47 -2.20
N ALA A 96 4.19 -5.40 -2.51
CA ALA A 96 4.99 -5.29 -3.72
C ALA A 96 6.50 -5.28 -3.41
N GLY A 97 7.31 -5.74 -4.37
CA GLY A 97 8.75 -5.61 -4.36
C GLY A 97 9.30 -5.17 -5.72
N ALA A 98 10.62 -5.22 -5.87
CA ALA A 98 11.31 -4.59 -6.99
C ALA A 98 10.87 -5.12 -8.38
N GLY A 99 10.28 -6.33 -8.44
CA GLY A 99 9.73 -6.91 -9.66
C GLY A 99 8.63 -6.07 -10.33
N ILE A 100 7.96 -5.16 -9.62
CA ILE A 100 7.00 -4.24 -10.25
C ILE A 100 7.66 -3.06 -10.98
N SER A 101 8.95 -2.78 -10.70
CA SER A 101 9.72 -1.67 -11.28
C SER A 101 10.67 -2.11 -12.40
N VAL A 102 10.84 -3.42 -12.62
CA VAL A 102 11.81 -3.97 -13.60
C VAL A 102 11.56 -3.46 -15.03
N SER A 103 10.31 -3.38 -15.46
CA SER A 103 9.97 -2.87 -16.80
C SER A 103 10.13 -1.34 -16.95
N ALA A 104 10.33 -0.61 -15.85
CA ALA A 104 10.72 0.80 -15.88
C ALA A 104 12.25 0.98 -16.05
N GLY A 105 13.01 -0.11 -16.21
CA GLY A 105 14.47 -0.08 -16.30
C GLY A 105 15.17 -0.05 -14.95
N ILE A 106 14.42 -0.16 -13.84
CA ILE A 106 14.99 -0.22 -12.49
C ILE A 106 15.32 -1.69 -12.17
N PRO A 107 16.60 -2.06 -12.02
CA PRO A 107 16.97 -3.45 -11.75
C PRO A 107 16.42 -3.89 -10.39
N ASP A 108 16.01 -5.16 -10.31
CA ASP A 108 15.73 -5.77 -9.01
C ASP A 108 17.04 -6.04 -8.25
N PHE A 109 16.95 -6.47 -7.00
CA PHE A 109 18.14 -6.72 -6.21
C PHE A 109 18.80 -8.08 -6.50
N ARG A 110 17.99 -9.11 -6.78
CA ARG A 110 18.40 -10.52 -6.62
C ARG A 110 18.43 -11.33 -7.90
N SER A 111 17.87 -10.86 -9.02
CA SER A 111 17.92 -11.62 -10.26
C SER A 111 19.36 -11.76 -10.78
N SER A 112 19.55 -12.60 -11.80
CA SER A 112 20.83 -12.77 -12.49
C SER A 112 21.35 -11.46 -13.11
N THR A 113 20.46 -10.52 -13.42
CA THR A 113 20.77 -9.18 -13.92
C THR A 113 20.52 -8.09 -12.88
N GLY A 114 20.26 -8.48 -11.62
CA GLY A 114 19.93 -7.58 -10.52
C GLY A 114 21.15 -6.88 -9.93
N LEU A 115 20.90 -5.88 -9.10
CA LEU A 115 21.91 -5.03 -8.48
C LEU A 115 23.03 -5.83 -7.80
N PHE A 116 22.74 -6.93 -7.11
CA PHE A 116 23.78 -7.74 -6.45
C PHE A 116 24.72 -8.45 -7.43
N ALA A 117 24.20 -8.92 -8.57
CA ALA A 117 25.01 -9.57 -9.60
C ALA A 117 25.86 -8.53 -10.35
N THR A 118 25.26 -7.38 -10.66
CA THR A 118 25.93 -6.27 -11.34
C THR A 118 27.01 -5.65 -10.47
N ALA A 119 26.75 -5.42 -9.18
CA ALA A 119 27.70 -4.81 -8.26
C ALA A 119 28.97 -5.64 -8.06
N ARG A 120 28.85 -6.97 -8.04
CA ARG A 120 30.00 -7.88 -7.95
C ARG A 120 30.91 -7.76 -9.18
N THR A 121 30.31 -7.58 -10.35
CA THR A 121 31.03 -7.51 -11.63
C THR A 121 31.61 -6.12 -11.89
N GLN A 122 30.84 -5.06 -11.63
CA GLN A 122 31.19 -3.68 -11.97
C GLN A 122 32.04 -2.99 -10.90
N HIS A 123 31.78 -3.22 -9.61
CA HIS A 123 32.49 -2.54 -8.52
C HIS A 123 33.62 -3.38 -7.92
N LYS A 124 34.00 -4.52 -8.55
CA LYS A 124 35.03 -5.46 -8.06
C LYS A 124 34.88 -5.81 -6.57
N LEU A 125 33.63 -5.83 -6.12
CA LEU A 125 33.33 -6.00 -4.71
C LEU A 125 33.68 -7.40 -4.25
N LYS A 126 34.55 -7.46 -3.23
CA LYS A 126 34.79 -8.70 -2.48
C LYS A 126 33.58 -9.06 -1.61
N ALA A 127 32.78 -8.06 -1.24
CA ALA A 127 31.60 -8.21 -0.41
C ALA A 127 30.41 -8.75 -1.21
N SER A 128 29.58 -9.59 -0.59
CA SER A 128 28.33 -10.02 -1.22
C SER A 128 27.39 -8.82 -1.38
N GLY A 129 26.52 -8.83 -2.39
CA GLY A 129 25.53 -7.76 -2.57
C GLY A 129 24.66 -7.54 -1.33
N GLU A 130 24.49 -8.55 -0.49
CA GLU A 130 23.76 -8.43 0.77
C GLU A 130 24.53 -7.67 1.86
N GLN A 131 25.87 -7.74 1.87
CA GLN A 131 26.71 -6.97 2.82
C GLN A 131 26.65 -5.47 2.53
N LEU A 132 26.41 -5.07 1.28
CA LEU A 132 26.19 -3.67 0.91
C LEU A 132 24.89 -3.08 1.49
N PHE A 133 23.98 -3.91 1.99
CA PHE A 133 22.72 -3.46 2.56
C PHE A 133 22.59 -3.88 4.02
N ASP A 134 23.70 -4.22 4.68
CA ASP A 134 23.73 -4.50 6.11
C ASP A 134 24.12 -3.24 6.90
N ALA A 135 23.60 -3.07 8.11
CA ALA A 135 23.93 -1.94 8.98
C ALA A 135 25.45 -1.79 9.21
N SER A 136 26.20 -2.91 9.15
CA SER A 136 27.66 -2.92 9.26
C SER A 136 28.41 -2.33 8.06
N LEU A 137 27.73 -1.97 6.95
CA LEU A 137 28.38 -1.40 5.78
C LEU A 137 29.16 -0.11 6.10
N TYR A 138 28.71 0.66 7.09
CA TYR A 138 29.35 1.91 7.51
C TYR A 138 30.57 1.72 8.40
N ASN A 139 30.93 0.48 8.73
CA ASN A 139 32.12 0.17 9.52
C ASN A 139 33.39 0.12 8.66
N HIS A 140 33.27 0.00 7.34
CA HIS A 140 34.40 -0.03 6.42
C HIS A 140 34.21 0.98 5.28
N ASN A 141 35.29 1.69 4.94
CA ASN A 141 35.27 2.71 3.90
C ASN A 141 34.90 2.11 2.52
N ASP A 142 35.51 1.00 2.14
CA ASP A 142 35.27 0.35 0.83
C ASP A 142 33.80 -0.04 0.62
N THR A 143 33.13 -0.57 1.66
CA THR A 143 31.71 -0.93 1.59
C THR A 143 30.81 0.30 1.59
N THR A 144 31.19 1.34 2.33
CA THR A 144 30.44 2.61 2.34
C THR A 144 30.50 3.32 0.99
N GLU A 145 31.70 3.41 0.39
CA GLU A 145 31.89 4.02 -0.93
C GLU A 145 31.14 3.26 -2.02
N SER A 146 31.15 1.94 -1.96
CA SER A 146 30.42 1.10 -2.92
C SER A 146 28.90 1.25 -2.76
N PHE A 147 28.41 1.31 -1.52
CA PHE A 147 27.01 1.61 -1.24
C PHE A 147 26.63 2.99 -1.74
N HIS A 148 27.43 4.02 -1.47
CA HIS A 148 27.23 5.39 -1.95
C HIS A 148 27.21 5.47 -3.49
N THR A 149 28.11 4.74 -4.16
CA THR A 149 28.11 4.65 -5.63
C THR A 149 26.80 4.05 -6.15
N MET A 150 26.37 2.94 -5.54
CA MET A 150 25.14 2.26 -5.94
C MET A 150 23.88 3.12 -5.73
N ILE A 151 23.72 3.76 -4.57
CA ILE A 151 22.52 4.60 -4.32
C ILE A 151 22.45 5.78 -5.30
N ARG A 152 23.61 6.33 -5.72
CA ARG A 152 23.67 7.40 -6.71
C ARG A 152 23.26 6.93 -8.10
N GLU A 153 23.68 5.73 -8.49
CA GLU A 153 23.25 5.11 -9.74
C GLU A 153 21.74 4.84 -9.73
N ILE A 154 21.21 4.26 -8.65
CA ILE A 154 19.76 4.01 -8.52
C ILE A 154 18.98 5.32 -8.58
N ALA A 155 19.45 6.38 -7.91
CA ALA A 155 18.81 7.69 -7.94
C ALA A 155 18.73 8.26 -9.37
N LYS A 156 19.81 8.17 -10.14
CA LYS A 156 19.85 8.60 -11.56
C LYS A 156 18.90 7.80 -12.45
N ILE A 157 18.85 6.48 -12.27
CA ILE A 157 17.91 5.62 -13.03
C ILE A 157 16.47 6.02 -12.70
N THR A 158 16.19 6.25 -11.42
CA THR A 158 14.85 6.55 -10.89
C THR A 158 14.33 7.94 -11.27
N GLU A 159 15.22 8.90 -11.51
CA GLU A 159 14.86 10.26 -11.92
C GLU A 159 14.06 10.27 -13.22
N ASN A 160 14.50 9.46 -14.19
CA ASN A 160 13.89 9.36 -15.52
C ASN A 160 12.92 8.19 -15.69
N ALA A 161 12.82 7.30 -14.70
CA ALA A 161 11.94 6.15 -14.74
C ALA A 161 10.47 6.56 -14.70
N LYS A 162 9.66 5.97 -15.57
CA LYS A 162 8.20 6.14 -15.60
C LYS A 162 7.51 4.98 -14.87
N PRO A 163 6.37 5.21 -14.19
CA PRO A 163 5.57 4.14 -13.62
C PRO A 163 5.22 3.06 -14.65
N THR A 164 5.28 1.80 -14.24
CA THR A 164 4.96 0.65 -15.10
C THR A 164 3.44 0.45 -15.23
N PRO A 165 2.95 -0.35 -16.20
CA PRO A 165 1.54 -0.73 -16.25
C PRO A 165 0.98 -1.24 -14.91
N PHE A 166 1.77 -2.00 -14.15
CA PHE A 166 1.34 -2.45 -12.82
C PHE A 166 1.21 -1.30 -11.80
N HIS A 167 2.09 -0.30 -11.87
CA HIS A 167 1.96 0.92 -11.05
C HIS A 167 0.66 1.68 -11.36
N HIS A 168 0.36 1.87 -12.65
CA HIS A 168 -0.90 2.50 -13.07
C HIS A 168 -2.12 1.71 -12.59
N PHE A 169 -2.08 0.38 -12.67
CA PHE A 169 -3.13 -0.49 -12.11
C PHE A 169 -3.35 -0.25 -10.60
N LEU A 170 -2.27 -0.15 -9.82
CA LEU A 170 -2.37 0.15 -8.38
C LEU A 170 -2.97 1.54 -8.14
N ALA A 171 -2.56 2.53 -8.91
CA ALA A 171 -3.10 3.88 -8.82
C ALA A 171 -4.60 3.93 -9.17
N SER A 172 -5.06 3.18 -10.18
CA SER A 172 -6.48 3.04 -10.51
C SER A 172 -7.26 2.40 -9.36
N LEU A 173 -6.73 1.34 -8.74
CA LEU A 173 -7.37 0.75 -7.55
C LEU A 173 -7.47 1.73 -6.37
N ALA A 174 -6.46 2.59 -6.18
CA ALA A 174 -6.47 3.61 -5.14
C ALA A 174 -7.48 4.71 -5.45
N GLN A 175 -7.53 5.18 -6.69
CA GLN A 175 -8.50 6.18 -7.16
C GLN A 175 -9.95 5.69 -7.03
N GLU A 176 -10.21 4.41 -7.32
CA GLU A 176 -11.50 3.75 -7.10
C GLU A 176 -11.85 3.52 -5.61
N GLY A 177 -10.93 3.81 -4.68
CA GLY A 177 -11.12 3.57 -3.24
C GLY A 177 -11.10 2.08 -2.84
N ARG A 178 -10.51 1.22 -3.68
CA ARG A 178 -10.49 -0.24 -3.50
C ARG A 178 -9.15 -0.77 -3.00
N LEU A 179 -8.06 -0.02 -3.23
CA LEU A 179 -6.76 -0.28 -2.62
C LEU A 179 -6.82 0.14 -1.16
N MET A 180 -6.91 -0.83 -0.26
CA MET A 180 -6.82 -0.59 1.18
C MET A 180 -5.41 -0.20 1.57
N ARG A 181 -4.42 -0.93 1.03
CA ARG A 181 -3.01 -0.68 1.32
C ARG A 181 -2.09 -1.21 0.23
N LEU A 182 -1.05 -0.45 -0.06
CA LEU A 182 0.15 -0.90 -0.75
C LEU A 182 1.31 -0.92 0.27
N TYR A 183 1.78 -2.10 0.63
CA TYR A 183 3.03 -2.27 1.35
C TYR A 183 4.16 -2.43 0.34
N SER A 184 4.91 -1.35 0.11
CA SER A 184 5.99 -1.29 -0.87
C SER A 184 7.33 -1.60 -0.20
N GLN A 185 8.08 -2.56 -0.74
CA GLN A 185 9.47 -2.82 -0.35
C GLN A 185 10.47 -1.98 -1.16
N ASN A 186 9.98 -1.20 -2.12
CA ASN A 186 10.81 -0.49 -3.09
C ASN A 186 11.31 0.82 -2.52
N ILE A 187 12.52 1.19 -2.91
CA ILE A 187 13.18 2.44 -2.51
C ILE A 187 13.22 3.46 -3.66
N ASP A 188 12.85 3.03 -4.87
CA ASP A 188 12.77 3.86 -6.09
C ASP A 188 11.64 4.91 -6.01
N CYS A 189 10.60 4.65 -5.22
CA CYS A 189 9.50 5.57 -4.98
C CYS A 189 8.71 6.00 -6.23
N ILE A 190 8.82 5.29 -7.37
CA ILE A 190 8.06 5.61 -8.59
C ILE A 190 6.55 5.38 -8.42
N ASP A 191 6.19 4.50 -7.49
CA ASP A 191 4.83 4.32 -6.97
C ASP A 191 4.33 5.61 -6.32
N THR A 192 5.05 6.12 -5.33
CA THR A 192 4.62 7.29 -4.52
C THR A 192 4.62 8.62 -5.28
N LYS A 193 5.28 8.69 -6.45
CA LYS A 193 5.19 9.85 -7.36
C LYS A 193 3.78 10.03 -7.95
N MET A 194 2.96 8.98 -8.00
CA MET A 194 1.57 9.09 -8.44
C MET A 194 0.67 9.52 -7.28
N LYS A 195 -0.15 10.56 -7.50
CA LYS A 195 -1.01 11.16 -6.48
C LYS A 195 -1.85 10.14 -5.69
N PRO A 196 -2.53 9.15 -6.32
CA PRO A 196 -3.33 8.16 -5.58
C PRO A 196 -2.51 7.24 -4.66
N LEU A 197 -1.21 7.06 -4.94
CA LEU A 197 -0.28 6.22 -4.18
C LEU A 197 0.70 7.02 -3.34
N SER A 198 0.49 8.33 -3.20
CA SER A 198 1.32 9.20 -2.38
C SER A 198 1.43 8.69 -0.94
N THR A 199 2.55 9.02 -0.30
CA THR A 199 2.84 8.68 1.09
C THR A 199 3.37 9.89 1.83
N ASN A 200 3.34 9.82 3.16
CA ASN A 200 3.85 10.87 4.03
C ASN A 200 4.97 10.29 4.90
N ILE A 201 6.08 11.03 4.99
CA ILE A 201 7.27 10.65 5.75
C ILE A 201 7.65 11.81 6.68
N PRO A 202 7.88 11.57 7.99
CA PRO A 202 7.72 10.29 8.71
C PRO A 202 6.27 9.81 8.74
N LEU A 203 6.08 8.50 8.91
CA LEU A 203 4.73 7.94 8.95
C LEU A 203 4.02 8.32 10.26
N ASN A 204 2.76 8.72 10.16
CA ASN A 204 1.95 9.07 11.31
C ASN A 204 1.64 7.86 12.22
N ILE A 205 1.76 8.04 13.54
CA ILE A 205 1.45 6.98 14.52
C ILE A 205 -0.07 6.70 14.57
N LYS A 206 -0.89 7.74 14.37
CA LYS A 206 -2.37 7.66 14.39
C LYS A 206 -2.91 7.94 12.99
N GLY A 207 -3.86 7.13 12.54
CA GLY A 207 -4.49 7.28 11.22
C GLY A 207 -5.30 8.58 11.05
N PRO A 208 -5.75 8.88 9.82
CA PRO A 208 -5.68 8.04 8.62
C PRO A 208 -4.27 7.93 8.04
N TRP A 209 -3.90 6.75 7.57
CA TRP A 209 -2.58 6.48 6.95
C TRP A 209 -2.67 6.50 5.43
N PRO A 210 -1.61 6.93 4.73
CA PRO A 210 -1.57 6.94 3.27
C PRO A 210 -1.74 5.55 2.67
N ALA A 211 -2.23 5.47 1.42
CA ALA A 211 -2.42 4.20 0.73
C ALA A 211 -1.13 3.38 0.65
N THR A 212 0.00 4.05 0.42
CA THR A 212 1.32 3.41 0.32
C THR A 212 2.12 3.53 1.61
N ILE A 213 2.67 2.40 2.06
CA ILE A 213 3.54 2.28 3.23
C ILE A 213 4.87 1.70 2.77
N GLN A 214 5.92 2.50 2.90
CA GLN A 214 7.27 2.11 2.54
C GLN A 214 7.89 1.28 3.67
N LEU A 215 8.13 0.00 3.41
CA LEU A 215 8.67 -0.93 4.40
C LEU A 215 10.19 -0.81 4.58
N HIS A 216 10.91 -0.33 3.55
CA HIS A 216 12.37 -0.27 3.52
C HIS A 216 12.92 1.17 3.40
N GLY A 217 12.09 2.17 3.69
CA GLY A 217 12.45 3.58 3.49
C GLY A 217 12.37 4.01 2.03
N SER A 218 13.09 5.08 1.69
CA SER A 218 12.96 5.78 0.40
C SER A 218 14.26 6.48 0.00
N LEU A 219 14.56 6.53 -1.30
CA LEU A 219 15.59 7.43 -1.85
C LEU A 219 15.13 8.87 -2.06
N GLN A 220 13.94 9.25 -1.57
CA GLN A 220 13.46 10.64 -1.66
C GLN A 220 14.09 11.56 -0.61
N ASN A 221 14.53 11.00 0.52
CA ASN A 221 15.00 11.76 1.67
C ASN A 221 16.32 11.20 2.20
N MET A 222 17.14 12.07 2.78
CA MET A 222 18.23 11.75 3.69
C MET A 222 17.88 12.21 5.10
N VAL A 223 18.50 11.57 6.10
CA VAL A 223 18.25 11.80 7.52
C VAL A 223 19.56 11.98 8.27
N CYS A 224 19.60 12.93 9.21
CA CYS A 224 20.73 13.08 10.11
C CYS A 224 20.67 12.02 11.22
N THR A 225 21.76 11.29 11.44
CA THR A 225 21.85 10.26 12.48
C THR A 225 21.89 10.80 13.90
N LEU A 226 22.16 12.10 14.07
CA LEU A 226 22.24 12.75 15.38
C LEU A 226 20.95 13.49 15.74
N CYS A 227 20.51 14.43 14.90
CA CYS A 227 19.34 15.27 15.20
C CYS A 227 18.04 14.76 14.58
N GLY A 228 18.08 13.79 13.67
CA GLY A 228 16.90 13.24 13.01
C GLY A 228 16.30 14.14 11.92
N THR A 229 16.90 15.29 11.59
CA THR A 229 16.39 16.16 10.53
C THR A 229 16.34 15.44 9.20
N LEU A 230 15.20 15.56 8.51
CA LEU A 230 14.96 15.06 7.17
C LEU A 230 15.26 16.16 6.14
N LYS A 231 15.93 15.78 5.06
CA LYS A 231 16.19 16.63 3.89
C LYS A 231 15.92 15.84 2.62
N PRO A 232 15.58 16.49 1.50
CA PRO A 232 15.55 15.83 0.20
C PRO A 232 16.88 15.10 -0.08
N PHE A 233 16.82 13.94 -0.72
CA PHE A 233 18.03 13.20 -1.05
C PHE A 233 18.80 13.91 -2.18
N GLU A 234 20.08 14.21 -1.91
CA GLU A 234 21.00 14.83 -2.87
C GLU A 234 22.14 13.84 -3.17
N ALA A 235 22.09 13.21 -4.35
CA ALA A 235 23.00 12.14 -4.75
C ALA A 235 24.47 12.63 -4.81
N GLU A 236 24.67 13.91 -5.10
CA GLU A 236 25.97 14.56 -5.28
C GLU A 236 26.76 14.65 -3.97
N LEU A 237 26.09 14.59 -2.81
CA LEU A 237 26.73 14.67 -1.50
C LEU A 237 27.36 13.35 -1.04
N PHE A 238 27.02 12.22 -1.68
CA PHE A 238 27.47 10.88 -1.30
C PHE A 238 28.61 10.41 -2.20
N VAL A 239 29.71 11.16 -2.23
CA VAL A 239 30.91 10.81 -3.00
C VAL A 239 31.99 10.27 -2.07
N GLY A 240 32.53 9.09 -2.39
CA GLY A 240 33.53 8.42 -1.56
C GLY A 240 32.93 7.76 -0.31
N PRO A 241 33.77 7.38 0.68
CA PRO A 241 33.35 6.64 1.86
C PRO A 241 32.75 7.52 2.97
N GLU A 242 32.93 8.84 2.90
CA GLU A 242 32.46 9.73 3.95
C GLU A 242 31.00 10.13 3.77
N THR A 243 30.24 10.13 4.86
CA THR A 243 28.86 10.63 4.87
C THR A 243 28.85 12.14 5.12
N PRO A 244 28.03 12.92 4.39
CA PRO A 244 28.05 14.38 4.48
C PRO A 244 27.66 14.88 5.88
N LEU A 245 28.26 15.99 6.33
CA LEU A 245 27.94 16.61 7.62
C LEU A 245 26.55 17.27 7.58
N CYS A 246 25.87 17.25 8.73
CA CYS A 246 24.57 17.87 8.88
C CYS A 246 24.71 19.35 9.18
N LYS A 247 24.44 20.20 8.18
CA LYS A 247 24.44 21.67 8.32
C LYS A 247 23.62 22.20 9.51
N ASP A 248 22.52 21.54 9.84
CA ASP A 248 21.67 22.00 10.97
C ASP A 248 22.34 21.70 12.31
N CYS A 249 23.13 20.61 12.39
CA CYS A 249 23.94 20.33 13.58
C CYS A 249 25.13 21.28 13.67
N GLU A 250 25.77 21.62 12.55
CA GLU A 250 26.85 22.63 12.51
C GLU A 250 26.36 23.97 13.04
N LEU A 251 25.24 24.46 12.52
CA LEU A 251 24.63 25.73 12.96
C LEU A 251 24.23 25.71 14.44
N GLU A 252 23.71 24.59 14.95
CA GLU A 252 23.34 24.49 16.36
C GLU A 252 24.59 24.40 17.26
N ASP A 253 25.62 23.68 16.85
CA ASP A 253 26.87 23.55 17.59
C ASP A 253 27.63 24.89 17.67
N GLU A 254 27.66 25.64 16.57
CA GLU A 254 28.20 27.01 16.52
C GLU A 254 27.45 27.94 17.48
N LYS A 255 26.11 27.88 17.49
CA LYS A 255 25.28 28.68 18.44
C LYS A 255 25.57 28.32 19.89
N GLN A 256 25.69 27.04 20.24
CA GLN A 256 26.00 26.62 21.61
C GLN A 256 27.39 27.11 22.02
N THR A 257 28.38 26.97 21.13
CA THR A 257 29.76 27.42 21.38
C THR A 257 29.84 28.93 21.55
N ALA A 258 29.12 29.71 20.73
CA ALA A 258 29.03 31.16 20.87
C ALA A 258 28.38 31.61 22.20
N LEU A 259 27.49 30.78 22.77
CA LEU A 259 26.89 30.99 24.09
C LEU A 259 27.75 30.47 25.25
N GLY A 260 29.00 30.04 24.98
CA GLY A 260 29.89 29.47 26.00
C GLY A 260 29.45 28.11 26.54
N LYS A 261 28.52 27.44 25.85
CA LYS A 261 28.03 26.10 26.20
C LYS A 261 28.82 25.04 25.44
N ARG A 262 28.86 23.83 25.99
CA ARG A 262 29.45 22.67 25.31
C ARG A 262 28.64 22.35 24.04
N GLY A 263 29.34 22.21 22.92
CA GLY A 263 28.76 21.74 21.66
C GLY A 263 28.08 20.37 21.79
N ARG A 264 27.01 20.17 21.02
CA ARG A 264 26.27 18.89 20.97
C ARG A 264 26.92 17.89 20.00
N GLY A 265 27.88 18.33 19.20
CA GLY A 265 28.51 17.55 18.14
C GLY A 265 27.76 17.66 16.81
N ILE A 266 28.48 17.40 15.73
CA ILE A 266 27.97 17.51 14.37
C ILE A 266 27.58 16.11 13.87
N GLY A 267 26.30 15.93 13.55
CA GLY A 267 25.79 14.68 12.98
C GLY A 267 26.16 14.51 11.50
N ARG A 268 25.98 13.29 10.99
CA ARG A 268 26.17 12.96 9.57
C ARG A 268 24.83 12.55 8.94
N LEU A 269 24.66 12.92 7.68
CA LEU A 269 23.48 12.61 6.87
C LEU A 269 23.66 11.24 6.20
N ARG A 270 22.60 10.44 6.22
CA ARG A 270 22.52 9.15 5.52
C ARG A 270 21.26 9.09 4.66
N PRO A 271 21.25 8.35 3.55
CA PRO A 271 20.02 8.10 2.82
C PRO A 271 19.00 7.43 3.76
N ARG A 272 17.72 7.81 3.68
CA ARG A 272 16.67 7.28 4.56
C ARG A 272 16.20 5.90 4.08
N LEU A 273 17.12 4.95 4.06
CA LEU A 273 16.91 3.54 3.73
C LEU A 273 16.98 2.71 5.01
N VAL A 274 16.26 1.59 5.02
CA VAL A 274 16.35 0.62 6.11
C VAL A 274 17.29 -0.50 5.68
N LEU A 275 18.43 -0.62 6.34
CA LEU A 275 19.39 -1.69 6.10
C LEU A 275 19.00 -2.96 6.88
N TYR A 276 19.54 -4.10 6.47
CA TYR A 276 19.48 -5.32 7.27
C TYR A 276 20.13 -5.08 8.63
N ASN A 277 19.53 -5.63 9.68
CA ASN A 277 19.96 -5.45 11.07
C ASN A 277 19.91 -4.00 11.56
N GLU A 278 19.17 -3.12 10.87
CA GLU A 278 18.85 -1.77 11.31
C GLU A 278 17.39 -1.68 11.77
N TYR A 279 17.13 -0.79 12.72
CA TYR A 279 15.78 -0.43 13.14
C TYR A 279 15.12 0.45 12.07
N ASN A 280 13.90 0.11 11.64
CA ASN A 280 13.15 0.97 10.73
C ASN A 280 12.60 2.18 11.52
N PRO A 281 12.93 3.44 11.18
CA PRO A 281 12.44 4.62 11.91
C PRO A 281 10.92 4.73 12.06
N ASP A 282 10.17 4.14 11.12
CA ASP A 282 8.70 4.15 11.10
C ASP A 282 8.07 2.85 11.66
N GLN A 283 8.84 1.93 12.25
CA GLN A 283 8.33 0.59 12.60
C GLN A 283 7.11 0.62 13.53
N ASP A 284 7.03 1.58 14.46
CA ASP A 284 5.93 1.67 15.41
C ASP A 284 4.65 2.09 14.69
N ALA A 285 4.76 3.07 13.78
CA ALA A 285 3.67 3.50 12.92
C ALA A 285 3.25 2.37 11.97
N ILE A 286 4.19 1.69 11.31
CA ILE A 286 3.94 0.53 10.45
C ILE A 286 3.21 -0.59 11.23
N GLY A 287 3.61 -0.84 12.47
CA GLY A 287 2.95 -1.78 13.38
C GLY A 287 1.50 -1.39 13.69
N LYS A 288 1.21 -0.10 13.89
CA LYS A 288 -0.16 0.39 14.07
C LYS A 288 -0.99 0.23 12.79
N VAL A 289 -0.40 0.51 11.62
CA VAL A 289 -1.07 0.34 10.32
C VAL A 289 -1.42 -1.13 10.09
N SER A 290 -0.46 -2.04 10.27
CA SER A 290 -0.67 -3.48 10.04
C SER A 290 -1.75 -4.06 10.94
N VAL A 291 -1.77 -3.67 12.22
CA VAL A 291 -2.84 -4.07 13.15
C VAL A 291 -4.20 -3.54 12.71
N ALA A 292 -4.27 -2.29 12.25
CA ALA A 292 -5.52 -1.70 11.76
C ALA A 292 -6.03 -2.38 10.48
N ASP A 293 -5.14 -2.69 9.55
CA ASP A 293 -5.48 -3.36 8.29
C ASP A 293 -5.92 -4.81 8.55
N LEU A 294 -5.22 -5.55 9.42
CA LEU A 294 -5.62 -6.88 9.88
C LEU A 294 -7.01 -6.89 10.53
N ARG A 295 -7.30 -5.90 11.39
CA ARG A 295 -8.63 -5.75 12.02
C ARG A 295 -9.72 -5.43 11.00
N THR A 296 -9.41 -4.65 9.97
CA THR A 296 -10.36 -4.32 8.90
C THR A 296 -10.68 -5.53 8.01
N ARG A 297 -9.80 -6.55 8.04
CA ARG A 297 -9.91 -7.83 7.34
C ARG A 297 -10.09 -7.65 5.83
N PRO A 298 -8.98 -7.55 5.06
CA PRO A 298 -9.05 -7.39 3.61
C PRO A 298 -9.85 -8.52 2.95
N ASP A 299 -10.45 -8.21 1.80
CA ASP A 299 -11.16 -9.19 0.99
C ASP A 299 -10.28 -9.76 -0.14
N ALA A 300 -9.15 -9.12 -0.43
CA ALA A 300 -8.06 -9.71 -1.20
C ALA A 300 -6.67 -9.30 -0.71
N VAL A 301 -5.72 -10.23 -0.79
CA VAL A 301 -4.29 -9.98 -0.58
C VAL A 301 -3.51 -10.44 -1.80
N ILE A 302 -2.75 -9.53 -2.41
CA ILE A 302 -1.94 -9.81 -3.59
C ILE A 302 -0.47 -9.58 -3.22
N VAL A 303 0.35 -10.60 -3.37
CA VAL A 303 1.80 -10.49 -3.20
C VAL A 303 2.45 -10.60 -4.55
N VAL A 304 3.21 -9.57 -4.94
CA VAL A 304 3.63 -9.40 -6.34
C VAL A 304 5.06 -8.88 -6.46
N GLY A 305 5.80 -9.40 -7.45
CA GLY A 305 7.12 -8.87 -7.81
C GLY A 305 8.13 -8.89 -6.66
N THR A 306 8.05 -9.86 -5.76
CA THR A 306 8.93 -9.98 -4.59
C THR A 306 9.36 -11.42 -4.40
N SER A 307 10.57 -11.63 -3.88
CA SER A 307 11.06 -12.95 -3.44
C SER A 307 10.77 -13.24 -1.96
N LEU A 308 10.20 -12.29 -1.21
CA LEU A 308 9.98 -12.38 0.25
C LEU A 308 11.18 -12.97 1.01
N SER A 309 12.34 -12.33 0.89
CA SER A 309 13.59 -12.86 1.43
C SER A 309 13.51 -13.22 2.91
N PRO A 310 14.11 -14.36 3.31
CA PRO A 310 14.23 -14.75 4.71
C PRO A 310 14.87 -13.68 5.61
N ARG A 311 15.71 -12.78 5.05
CA ARG A 311 16.35 -11.69 5.79
C ARG A 311 15.43 -10.53 6.13
N VAL A 312 14.17 -10.56 5.70
CA VAL A 312 13.15 -9.58 6.07
C VAL A 312 11.99 -10.29 6.80
N PRO A 313 12.16 -10.70 8.07
CA PRO A 313 11.14 -11.45 8.81
C PRO A 313 9.83 -10.67 8.97
N GLY A 314 9.90 -9.35 9.13
CA GLY A 314 8.73 -8.48 9.31
C GLY A 314 7.73 -8.58 8.16
N THR A 315 8.19 -8.39 6.91
CA THR A 315 7.34 -8.50 5.71
C THR A 315 6.75 -9.89 5.55
N ARG A 316 7.54 -10.95 5.83
CA ARG A 316 7.08 -12.33 5.76
C ARG A 316 5.96 -12.63 6.77
N ARG A 317 6.10 -12.12 7.98
CA ARG A 317 5.07 -12.22 9.04
C ARG A 317 3.80 -11.47 8.64
N LEU A 318 3.93 -10.24 8.16
CA LEU A 318 2.83 -9.42 7.69
C LEU A 318 2.01 -10.12 6.60
N VAL A 319 2.68 -10.66 5.57
CA VAL A 319 2.04 -11.43 4.49
C VAL A 319 1.27 -12.62 5.04
N LYS A 320 1.88 -13.42 5.93
CA LYS A 320 1.23 -14.59 6.52
C LYS A 320 -0.04 -14.19 7.27
N GLU A 321 0.04 -13.20 8.16
CA GLU A 321 -1.09 -12.75 8.98
C GLU A 321 -2.24 -12.20 8.10
N LEU A 322 -1.91 -11.40 7.09
CA LEU A 322 -2.90 -10.85 6.14
C LEU A 322 -3.58 -11.96 5.32
N CYS A 323 -2.80 -12.93 4.81
CA CYS A 323 -3.34 -14.05 4.05
C CYS A 323 -4.28 -14.90 4.91
N GLN A 324 -3.92 -15.20 6.16
CA GLN A 324 -4.76 -15.94 7.10
C GLN A 324 -6.05 -15.17 7.46
N ALA A 325 -5.96 -13.87 7.74
CA ALA A 325 -7.09 -13.02 8.03
C ALA A 325 -8.08 -12.90 6.83
N THR A 326 -7.54 -12.92 5.61
CA THR A 326 -8.30 -12.89 4.36
C THR A 326 -8.96 -14.24 4.08
N ARG A 327 -8.20 -15.35 4.12
CA ARG A 327 -8.71 -16.70 3.82
C ARG A 327 -9.76 -17.19 4.81
N SER A 328 -9.74 -16.69 6.05
CA SER A 328 -10.80 -16.95 7.02
C SER A 328 -12.14 -16.26 6.69
N ARG A 329 -12.22 -15.45 5.62
CA ARG A 329 -13.48 -14.93 5.06
C ARG A 329 -14.00 -15.89 3.99
N ASN A 330 -15.32 -16.08 3.91
CA ASN A 330 -15.93 -16.94 2.88
C ASN A 330 -15.63 -16.50 1.43
N ASN A 331 -15.45 -15.20 1.21
CA ASN A 331 -15.12 -14.62 -0.09
C ASN A 331 -13.76 -13.91 -0.05
N GLY A 332 -12.83 -14.34 0.79
CA GLY A 332 -11.45 -13.85 0.75
C GLY A 332 -10.66 -14.49 -0.38
N PHE A 333 -9.80 -13.72 -1.05
CA PHE A 333 -8.93 -14.18 -2.13
C PHE A 333 -7.47 -13.83 -1.85
N THR A 334 -6.55 -14.78 -1.98
CA THR A 334 -5.12 -14.51 -1.85
C THR A 334 -4.34 -15.01 -3.05
N ALA A 335 -3.44 -14.17 -3.59
CA ALA A 335 -2.65 -14.56 -4.75
C ALA A 335 -1.17 -14.21 -4.60
N TRP A 336 -0.33 -15.10 -5.12
CA TRP A 336 1.08 -14.85 -5.40
C TRP A 336 1.25 -14.60 -6.90
N ILE A 337 1.91 -13.51 -7.29
CA ILE A 337 2.13 -13.15 -8.69
C ILE A 337 3.61 -12.82 -8.88
N ASN A 338 4.36 -13.74 -9.47
CA ASN A 338 5.78 -13.50 -9.75
C ASN A 338 6.28 -14.42 -10.87
N ILE A 339 7.44 -14.10 -11.46
CA ILE A 339 8.12 -15.00 -12.40
C ILE A 339 8.64 -16.24 -11.66
N ASP A 340 9.14 -16.04 -10.45
CA ASP A 340 9.62 -17.11 -9.58
C ASP A 340 8.49 -17.73 -8.75
N SER A 341 8.69 -18.98 -8.32
CA SER A 341 7.78 -19.66 -7.41
C SER A 341 7.65 -18.92 -6.08
N GLU A 342 6.52 -19.11 -5.42
CA GLU A 342 6.26 -18.66 -4.07
C GLU A 342 7.31 -19.19 -3.07
N PRO A 343 7.55 -18.46 -1.96
CA PRO A 343 8.52 -18.89 -0.96
C PRO A 343 8.09 -20.21 -0.32
N LYS A 344 8.97 -21.21 -0.41
CA LYS A 344 8.80 -22.50 0.24
C LYS A 344 9.03 -22.36 1.74
N GLY A 345 8.15 -22.96 2.54
CA GLY A 345 8.29 -23.01 4.00
C GLY A 345 6.96 -23.20 4.71
N ALA A 346 6.99 -23.82 5.90
CA ALA A 346 5.79 -24.13 6.68
C ALA A 346 4.93 -22.89 6.98
N GLN A 347 5.55 -21.72 7.09
CA GLN A 347 4.85 -20.46 7.35
C GLN A 347 3.95 -19.97 6.20
N PHE A 348 4.22 -20.38 4.95
CA PHE A 348 3.44 -20.00 3.78
C PHE A 348 2.55 -21.14 3.26
N LYS A 349 2.57 -22.28 3.96
CA LYS A 349 1.55 -23.32 3.75
C LYS A 349 0.18 -22.69 3.92
N ASP A 350 -0.72 -22.96 2.98
CA ASP A 350 -2.11 -22.47 2.99
C ASP A 350 -2.23 -20.93 3.00
N CYS A 351 -1.26 -20.21 2.42
CA CYS A 351 -1.36 -18.76 2.25
C CYS A 351 -2.00 -18.33 0.93
N TRP A 352 -1.99 -19.18 -0.11
CA TRP A 352 -2.34 -18.79 -1.48
C TRP A 352 -3.58 -19.53 -1.97
N ASP A 353 -4.58 -18.81 -2.46
CA ASP A 353 -5.65 -19.41 -3.24
C ASP A 353 -5.21 -19.65 -4.69
N LEU A 354 -4.35 -18.77 -5.21
CA LEU A 354 -3.79 -18.85 -6.56
C LEU A 354 -2.30 -18.45 -6.56
N VAL A 355 -1.45 -19.27 -7.17
CA VAL A 355 -0.05 -18.96 -7.48
C VAL A 355 0.05 -18.76 -8.98
N VAL A 356 0.43 -17.55 -9.40
CA VAL A 356 0.46 -17.13 -10.79
C VAL A 356 1.91 -16.88 -11.19
N ARG A 357 2.40 -17.68 -12.14
CA ARG A 357 3.67 -17.43 -12.83
C ARG A 357 3.43 -16.47 -13.99
N ALA A 358 3.80 -15.21 -13.82
CA ALA A 358 3.59 -14.16 -14.82
C ALA A 358 4.47 -12.93 -14.55
N LYS A 359 4.66 -12.08 -15.57
CA LYS A 359 5.09 -10.70 -15.34
C LYS A 359 3.91 -9.91 -14.77
N CYS A 360 4.17 -9.05 -13.79
CA CYS A 360 3.14 -8.24 -13.15
C CYS A 360 2.40 -7.34 -14.16
N ASP A 361 3.11 -6.76 -15.13
CA ASP A 361 2.50 -5.92 -16.18
C ASP A 361 1.52 -6.68 -17.08
N ASP A 362 1.74 -7.98 -17.31
CA ASP A 362 0.79 -8.80 -18.08
C ASP A 362 -0.53 -8.96 -17.31
N ILE A 363 -0.46 -9.07 -15.98
CA ILE A 363 -1.66 -9.06 -15.13
C ILE A 363 -2.37 -7.72 -15.21
N ALA A 364 -1.65 -6.60 -15.14
CA ALA A 364 -2.26 -5.27 -15.27
C ALA A 364 -2.99 -5.12 -16.62
N ARG A 365 -2.35 -5.55 -17.72
CA ARG A 365 -2.96 -5.57 -19.06
C ARG A 365 -4.18 -6.48 -19.16
N LEU A 366 -4.11 -7.67 -18.56
CA LEU A 366 -5.20 -8.64 -18.54
C LEU A 366 -6.42 -8.13 -17.78
N VAL A 367 -6.20 -7.39 -16.67
CA VAL A 367 -7.30 -6.79 -15.90
C VAL A 367 -7.91 -5.60 -16.64
N ALA A 368 -7.10 -4.83 -17.36
CA ALA A 368 -7.52 -3.70 -18.18
C ALA A 368 -8.41 -2.70 -17.42
N LEU A 369 -7.93 -2.22 -16.25
CA LEU A 369 -8.56 -1.08 -15.59
C LEU A 369 -8.28 0.22 -16.36
N PRO A 370 -9.22 1.17 -16.39
CA PRO A 370 -8.97 2.50 -16.92
C PRO A 370 -7.79 3.16 -16.18
N PRO A 371 -6.96 3.96 -16.87
CA PRO A 371 -5.91 4.76 -16.21
C PRO A 371 -6.51 5.68 -15.13
N TRP A 372 -5.80 5.88 -14.02
CA TRP A 372 -6.29 6.69 -12.90
C TRP A 372 -6.44 8.19 -13.23
N ASP A 373 -5.73 8.64 -14.27
CA ASP A 373 -5.64 10.01 -14.76
C ASP A 373 -6.59 10.28 -15.95
N CYS A 374 -7.37 9.29 -16.38
CA CYS A 374 -8.45 9.57 -17.32
C CYS A 374 -9.61 10.28 -16.61
N ASN A 375 -10.10 11.37 -17.19
CA ASN A 375 -11.35 11.98 -16.77
C ASN A 375 -12.48 11.03 -17.18
N ILE A 376 -12.90 10.23 -16.23
CA ILE A 376 -14.16 9.50 -16.33
C ILE A 376 -15.23 10.54 -16.04
N ASP A 377 -15.79 11.16 -17.09
CA ASP A 377 -17.08 11.87 -16.95
C ASP A 377 -18.08 10.91 -16.27
N ASP A 378 -19.01 11.44 -15.48
CA ASP A 378 -19.89 10.77 -14.50
C ASP A 378 -20.73 9.54 -15.00
N ASP A 379 -20.53 9.07 -16.22
CA ASP A 379 -21.24 7.97 -16.87
C ASP A 379 -20.62 6.58 -16.70
N TYR A 380 -19.53 6.39 -15.97
CA TYR A 380 -19.06 5.03 -15.64
C TYR A 380 -19.85 4.43 -14.47
N LEU A 381 -21.15 4.20 -14.71
CA LEU A 381 -21.92 3.24 -13.94
C LEU A 381 -21.24 1.88 -14.12
N VAL A 382 -20.68 1.35 -13.03
CA VAL A 382 -20.40 -0.10 -12.91
C VAL A 382 -21.73 -0.79 -13.23
N SER A 383 -21.85 -1.32 -14.45
CA SER A 383 -23.09 -1.89 -14.95
C SER A 383 -23.50 -3.01 -13.99
N LYS A 384 -24.63 -2.78 -13.32
CA LYS A 384 -25.44 -3.87 -12.80
C LYS A 384 -25.90 -4.64 -14.02
N ASP A 385 -25.38 -5.85 -14.16
CA ASP A 385 -25.87 -6.92 -15.02
C ASP A 385 -26.05 -6.56 -16.50
N SER A 386 -25.05 -6.89 -17.32
CA SER A 386 -25.29 -7.34 -18.70
C SER A 386 -24.08 -8.10 -19.24
N ASP A 387 -24.27 -9.40 -19.43
CA ASP A 387 -23.48 -10.20 -20.37
C ASP A 387 -23.53 -9.56 -21.76
N SER A 388 -22.36 -9.27 -22.34
CA SER A 388 -21.99 -9.44 -23.76
C SER A 388 -20.91 -8.47 -24.24
N ASN A 389 -19.94 -9.05 -24.95
CA ASN A 389 -19.01 -8.46 -25.93
C ASN A 389 -17.97 -7.42 -25.48
N VAL A 390 -16.75 -7.94 -25.32
CA VAL A 390 -15.47 -7.23 -25.30
C VAL A 390 -15.12 -6.75 -26.71
N ASN A 391 -14.98 -5.44 -26.92
CA ASN A 391 -13.94 -4.82 -27.76
C ASN A 391 -14.20 -3.31 -27.90
N THR A 392 -13.46 -2.48 -27.16
CA THR A 392 -13.13 -1.12 -27.63
C THR A 392 -11.80 -0.68 -27.03
N PHE A 393 -10.81 -0.52 -27.90
CA PHE A 393 -9.49 0.05 -27.59
C PHE A 393 -9.61 1.57 -27.41
N CYS A 394 -9.07 2.11 -26.31
CA CYS A 394 -8.84 3.55 -26.20
C CYS A 394 -7.51 3.87 -26.91
N SER A 395 -7.62 4.57 -28.04
CA SER A 395 -6.51 5.25 -28.69
C SER A 395 -6.52 6.69 -28.20
N THR A 396 -5.50 7.06 -27.42
CA THR A 396 -5.23 8.47 -27.13
C THR A 396 -3.91 8.86 -27.77
N GLN A 397 -4.07 9.74 -28.74
CA GLN A 397 -3.03 10.46 -29.47
C GLN A 397 -2.11 11.22 -28.52
N GLN A 398 -0.83 11.23 -28.89
CA GLN A 398 0.17 12.18 -28.43
C GLN A 398 -0.23 13.59 -28.86
N ALA A 399 -0.15 14.54 -27.93
CA ALA A 399 0.19 15.93 -28.18
C ALA A 399 1.06 16.41 -27.00
#